data_AF-A0AAU1J1E9-F1
#
_entry.id   AF-A0AAU1J1E9-F1
#
_cell.length_a   1.000
_cell.length_b   1.000
_cell.length_c   1.000
_cell.angle_alpha   90.00
_cell.angle_beta   90.00
_cell.angle_gamma   90.00
#
_symmetry.space_group_name_H-M   'P 1'
#
loop_
_entity.id
_entity.type
_entity.pdbx_description
1 polymer ?
#
loop_
_entity_poly.entity_id
_entity_poly.type
_entity_poly.pdbx_seq_one_letter_code
_entity_poly.pdbx_strand_id
1 'polypeptide(L)'
;MTSRQEQWALLRRHLWQPPRPHGEQPRERVVGPLELFYDLVVVVLVAQAAHHLSGELDWHGLGLFAAVFALVWIAWLNGSLHHELHGHEDARGRSMFLLQILVLVPLGAFIPGAGGEHGAAFAVDAGVLFAVLALLWLLASRSDTPEFRRPSKLFVTGTAVCAVVLAASAALPADARVLTWGVLAVVYLAGFVGVLGRAIPERVVAFSVTDALTERFGLFIIIVLGENVTGVVDGLAHEPTNALTLAVGMVAVVVGFGAWWTYFDFAGHRLPKPARASALRWMMVHLPLTAAVAAMGAAMVGLVEHAHSGRTPAATAWVLCVGAAVVLCATMTIATSLRVWSEEPGLYRPLARTCVAMAVLCVGLGALRPAPLVLGLVLVLLLGIPWGLAVANRVSHYEAPAV
;
A
#
# COMPACT_ATOMS: atom_id res chain seq x y z
N MET A 1 -32.83 -18.26 37.08
CA MET A 1 -31.36 -18.12 37.29
C MET A 1 -30.70 -18.99 36.24
N THR A 2 -30.10 -18.40 35.20
CA THR A 2 -29.33 -19.17 34.20
C THR A 2 -28.25 -19.96 34.92
N SER A 3 -28.11 -21.24 34.61
CA SER A 3 -27.09 -22.07 35.26
C SER A 3 -25.69 -21.51 34.96
N ARG A 4 -24.71 -21.72 35.84
CA ARG A 4 -23.32 -21.27 35.63
C ARG A 4 -22.76 -21.76 34.27
N GLN A 5 -23.21 -22.93 33.81
CA GLN A 5 -22.86 -23.49 32.51
C GLN A 5 -23.48 -22.71 31.34
N GLU A 6 -24.73 -22.27 31.44
CA GLU A 6 -25.37 -21.41 30.43
C GLU A 6 -24.68 -20.04 30.34
N GLN A 7 -24.31 -19.46 31.50
CA GLN A 7 -23.54 -18.21 31.53
C GLN A 7 -22.18 -18.36 30.85
N TRP A 8 -21.44 -19.44 31.12
CA TRP A 8 -20.18 -19.74 30.44
C TRP A 8 -20.34 -19.98 28.94
N ALA A 9 -21.41 -20.66 28.51
CA ALA A 9 -21.69 -20.89 27.11
C ALA A 9 -22.03 -19.58 26.36
N LEU A 10 -22.80 -18.69 26.98
CA LEU A 10 -23.12 -17.37 26.44
C LEU A 10 -21.86 -16.49 26.35
N LEU A 11 -21.03 -16.49 27.40
CA LEU A 11 -19.76 -15.74 27.42
C LEU A 11 -18.82 -16.24 26.32
N ARG A 12 -18.67 -17.56 26.18
CA ARG A 12 -17.85 -18.18 25.14
C ARG A 12 -18.34 -17.83 23.73
N ARG A 13 -19.66 -17.79 23.51
CA ARG A 13 -20.23 -17.37 22.23
C ARG A 13 -19.98 -15.89 21.93
N HIS A 14 -20.00 -15.02 22.94
CA HIS A 14 -19.69 -13.61 22.74
C HIS A 14 -18.19 -13.35 22.50
N LEU A 15 -17.32 -14.11 23.15
CA LEU A 15 -15.86 -13.94 23.03
C LEU A 15 -15.26 -14.66 21.81
N TRP A 16 -15.93 -15.70 21.30
CA TRP A 16 -15.38 -16.58 20.27
C TRP A 16 -16.41 -16.93 19.19
N GLN A 17 -16.78 -15.94 18.39
CA GLN A 17 -17.70 -16.07 17.29
C GLN A 17 -17.05 -16.80 16.11
N PRO A 18 -17.80 -17.61 15.33
CA PRO A 18 -17.32 -18.09 14.03
C PRO A 18 -17.05 -16.91 13.09
N PRO A 19 -16.16 -17.04 12.09
CA PRO A 19 -15.99 -15.98 11.10
C PRO A 19 -17.31 -15.76 10.34
N ARG A 20 -17.60 -14.51 9.97
CA ARG A 20 -18.81 -14.21 9.19
C ARG A 20 -18.77 -14.95 7.84
N PRO A 21 -19.88 -15.52 7.35
CA PRO A 21 -19.96 -16.03 5.99
C PRO A 21 -19.80 -14.90 4.94
N HIS A 22 -19.38 -15.26 3.73
CA HIS A 22 -19.35 -14.32 2.61
C HIS A 22 -20.73 -13.70 2.34
N GLY A 23 -20.79 -12.38 2.17
CA GLY A 23 -22.01 -11.64 1.84
C GLY A 23 -22.79 -11.13 3.06
N GLU A 24 -22.38 -11.49 4.27
CA GLU A 24 -22.97 -10.99 5.53
C GLU A 24 -22.15 -9.86 6.17
N GLN A 25 -21.28 -9.19 5.41
CA GLN A 25 -20.53 -8.04 5.94
C GLN A 25 -21.45 -6.85 6.27
N PRO A 26 -21.25 -6.16 7.42
CA PRO A 26 -21.95 -4.93 7.74
C PRO A 26 -21.73 -3.88 6.67
N ARG A 27 -22.79 -3.15 6.28
CA ARG A 27 -22.69 -2.06 5.30
C ARG A 27 -22.00 -0.83 5.88
N GLU A 28 -22.25 -0.55 7.15
CA GLU A 28 -21.68 0.57 7.88
C GLU A 28 -20.80 -0.02 8.98
N ARG A 29 -19.50 0.00 8.74
CA ARG A 29 -18.46 -0.46 9.65
C ARG A 29 -17.47 0.66 9.84
N VAL A 30 -17.03 0.87 11.07
CA VAL A 30 -15.97 1.82 11.40
C VAL A 30 -14.68 1.04 11.62
N VAL A 31 -13.56 1.62 11.21
CA VAL A 31 -12.24 1.02 11.42
C VAL A 31 -11.90 1.05 12.91
N GLY A 32 -11.57 -0.12 13.47
CA GLY A 32 -11.25 -0.27 14.87
C GLY A 32 -9.78 0.08 15.17
N PRO A 33 -9.43 0.50 16.40
CA PRO A 33 -8.05 0.84 16.77
C PRO A 33 -7.04 -0.30 16.55
N LEU A 34 -7.48 -1.55 16.66
CA LEU A 34 -6.63 -2.72 16.45
C LEU A 34 -6.21 -2.91 14.98
N GLU A 35 -7.08 -2.54 14.04
CA GLU A 35 -6.72 -2.54 12.62
C GLU A 35 -5.67 -1.49 12.33
N LEU A 36 -5.81 -0.29 12.92
CA LEU A 36 -4.81 0.77 12.79
C LEU A 36 -3.47 0.37 13.39
N PHE A 37 -3.49 -0.34 14.53
CA PHE A 37 -2.28 -0.89 15.13
C PHE A 37 -1.63 -1.95 14.22
N TYR A 38 -2.44 -2.81 13.59
CA TYR A 38 -1.94 -3.77 12.59
C TYR A 38 -1.31 -3.05 11.38
N ASP A 39 -1.97 -2.03 10.85
CA ASP A 39 -1.48 -1.23 9.73
C ASP A 39 -0.15 -0.54 10.09
N LEU A 40 -0.01 -0.05 11.33
CA LEU A 40 1.25 0.51 11.85
C LEU A 40 2.37 -0.53 11.90
N VAL A 41 2.10 -1.75 12.38
CA VAL A 41 3.09 -2.84 12.39
C VAL A 41 3.52 -3.21 10.97
N VAL A 42 2.59 -3.27 10.02
CA VAL A 42 2.92 -3.53 8.61
C VAL A 42 3.81 -2.42 8.04
N VAL A 43 3.58 -1.16 8.39
CA VAL A 43 4.45 -0.07 7.90
C VAL A 43 5.87 -0.16 8.48
N VAL A 44 6.08 -0.74 9.66
CA VAL A 44 7.46 -1.03 10.11
C VAL A 44 8.20 -1.92 9.11
N LEU A 45 7.54 -2.90 8.50
CA LEU A 45 8.17 -3.74 7.45
C LEU A 45 8.44 -2.93 6.18
N VAL A 46 7.53 -2.03 5.81
CA VAL A 46 7.73 -1.10 4.68
C VAL A 46 8.91 -0.17 4.94
N ALA A 47 9.05 0.34 6.16
CA ALA A 47 10.16 1.18 6.60
C ALA A 47 11.49 0.43 6.49
N GLN A 48 11.55 -0.83 6.95
CA GLN A 48 12.75 -1.65 6.81
C GLN A 48 13.13 -1.88 5.34
N ALA A 49 12.14 -2.10 4.47
CA ALA A 49 12.38 -2.26 3.04
C ALA A 49 12.87 -0.94 2.40
N ALA A 50 12.28 0.19 2.77
CA ALA A 50 12.68 1.52 2.29
C ALA A 50 14.08 1.91 2.79
N HIS A 51 14.41 1.65 4.05
CA HIS A 51 15.74 1.91 4.60
C HIS A 51 16.82 1.00 3.98
N HIS A 52 16.49 -0.26 3.71
CA HIS A 52 17.40 -1.12 2.93
C HIS A 52 17.63 -0.55 1.53
N LEU A 53 16.56 -0.08 0.86
CA LEU A 53 16.66 0.57 -0.45
C LEU A 53 17.51 1.86 -0.40
N SER A 54 17.45 2.65 0.69
CA SER A 54 18.24 3.89 0.81
C SER A 54 19.75 3.63 0.83
N GLY A 55 20.18 2.51 1.42
CA GLY A 55 21.59 2.08 1.40
C GLY A 55 22.06 1.51 0.06
N GLU A 56 21.15 0.88 -0.70
CA GLU A 56 21.45 0.22 -1.98
C GLU A 56 20.53 0.75 -3.10
N LEU A 57 20.67 2.03 -3.45
CA LEU A 57 19.89 2.67 -4.51
C LEU A 57 20.39 2.26 -5.92
N ASP A 58 20.32 0.98 -6.24
CA ASP A 58 20.64 0.41 -7.55
C ASP A 58 19.53 -0.52 -8.06
N TRP A 59 19.76 -1.20 -9.19
CA TRP A 59 18.78 -2.11 -9.77
C TRP A 59 18.53 -3.36 -8.92
N HIS A 60 19.54 -3.82 -8.18
CA HIS A 60 19.42 -4.98 -7.31
C HIS A 60 18.57 -4.63 -6.09
N GLY A 61 18.92 -3.56 -5.39
CA GLY A 61 18.18 -3.04 -4.24
C GLY A 61 16.74 -2.69 -4.61
N LEU A 62 16.51 -2.08 -5.78
CA LEU A 62 15.15 -1.81 -6.27
C LEU A 62 14.35 -3.09 -6.54
N GLY A 63 14.98 -4.13 -7.11
CA GLY A 63 14.36 -5.42 -7.36
C GLY A 63 13.99 -6.15 -6.07
N LEU A 64 14.90 -6.14 -5.09
CA LEU A 64 14.67 -6.70 -3.75
C LEU A 64 13.57 -5.94 -3.01
N PHE A 65 13.63 -4.60 -2.99
CA PHE A 65 12.58 -3.74 -2.45
C PHE A 65 11.22 -4.07 -3.07
N ALA A 66 11.13 -4.14 -4.41
CA ALA A 66 9.88 -4.41 -5.09
C ALA A 66 9.31 -5.80 -4.74
N ALA A 67 10.16 -6.83 -4.65
CA ALA A 67 9.75 -8.18 -4.28
C ALA A 67 9.24 -8.25 -2.83
N VAL A 68 10.01 -7.72 -1.88
CA VAL A 68 9.66 -7.70 -0.45
C VAL A 68 8.42 -6.84 -0.21
N PHE A 69 8.39 -5.62 -0.76
CA PHE A 69 7.26 -4.72 -0.65
C PHE A 69 5.98 -5.35 -1.19
N ALA A 70 6.04 -6.00 -2.36
CA ALA A 70 4.87 -6.66 -2.94
C ALA A 70 4.35 -7.79 -2.04
N LEU A 71 5.23 -8.61 -1.44
CA LEU A 71 4.82 -9.67 -0.51
C LEU A 71 4.18 -9.10 0.76
N VAL A 72 4.77 -8.06 1.35
CA VAL A 72 4.23 -7.38 2.54
C VAL A 72 2.87 -6.75 2.22
N TRP A 73 2.75 -6.08 1.07
CA TRP A 73 1.50 -5.47 0.62
C TRP A 73 0.42 -6.52 0.34
N ILE A 74 0.77 -7.67 -0.27
CA ILE A 74 -0.15 -8.79 -0.51
C ILE A 74 -0.64 -9.36 0.83
N ALA A 75 0.24 -9.52 1.82
CA ALA A 75 -0.11 -10.01 3.13
C ALA A 75 -1.05 -9.04 3.86
N TRP A 76 -0.75 -7.74 3.81
CA TRP A 76 -1.61 -6.68 4.35
C TRP A 76 -2.98 -6.65 3.67
N LEU A 77 -3.04 -6.70 2.34
CA LEU A 77 -4.31 -6.76 1.60
C LEU A 77 -5.13 -7.98 2.02
N ASN A 78 -4.48 -9.15 2.15
CA ASN A 78 -5.13 -10.38 2.58
C ASN A 78 -5.70 -10.29 3.99
N GLY A 79 -4.91 -9.84 4.95
CA GLY A 79 -5.35 -9.67 6.34
C GLY A 79 -6.49 -8.66 6.44
N SER A 80 -6.40 -7.57 5.68
CA SER A 80 -7.40 -6.50 5.64
C SER A 80 -8.72 -6.98 5.05
N LEU A 81 -8.68 -7.63 3.88
CA LEU A 81 -9.87 -8.20 3.24
C LEU A 81 -10.49 -9.32 4.09
N HIS A 82 -9.66 -10.17 4.71
CA HIS A 82 -10.15 -11.21 5.59
C HIS A 82 -10.93 -10.61 6.78
N HIS A 83 -10.36 -9.59 7.44
CA HIS A 83 -11.04 -8.95 8.55
C HIS A 83 -12.31 -8.20 8.11
N GLU A 84 -12.25 -7.52 6.97
CA GLU A 84 -13.40 -6.79 6.42
C GLU A 84 -14.58 -7.73 6.16
N LEU A 85 -14.32 -8.86 5.49
CA LEU A 85 -15.35 -9.83 5.12
C LEU A 85 -15.78 -10.72 6.29
N HIS A 86 -14.85 -11.17 7.12
CA HIS A 86 -15.07 -12.28 8.06
C HIS A 86 -14.84 -11.94 9.54
N GLY A 87 -14.25 -10.78 9.85
CA GLY A 87 -13.75 -10.44 11.18
C GLY A 87 -14.83 -10.08 12.20
N HIS A 88 -14.52 -10.19 13.48
CA HIS A 88 -15.33 -9.64 14.57
C HIS A 88 -14.39 -8.90 15.54
N GLU A 89 -14.93 -8.01 16.37
CA GLU A 89 -14.15 -7.30 17.42
C GLU A 89 -14.05 -8.08 18.74
N ASP A 90 -14.40 -9.37 18.70
CA ASP A 90 -14.36 -10.29 19.84
C ASP A 90 -12.94 -10.77 20.17
N ALA A 91 -12.80 -11.59 21.21
CA ALA A 91 -11.49 -12.07 21.64
C ALA A 91 -10.80 -12.91 20.53
N ARG A 92 -11.56 -13.66 19.74
CA ARG A 92 -11.02 -14.41 18.60
C ARG A 92 -10.38 -13.49 17.56
N GLY A 93 -11.10 -12.46 17.10
CA GLY A 93 -10.57 -11.50 16.13
C GLY A 93 -9.30 -10.82 16.65
N ARG A 94 -9.30 -10.44 17.93
CA ARG A 94 -8.14 -9.85 18.60
C ARG A 94 -6.94 -10.80 18.65
N SER A 95 -7.16 -12.07 19.01
CA SER A 95 -6.11 -13.09 19.01
C SER A 95 -5.56 -13.37 17.61
N MET A 96 -6.40 -13.29 16.57
CA MET A 96 -5.96 -13.47 15.17
C MET A 96 -5.07 -12.32 14.68
N PHE A 97 -5.39 -11.08 15.04
CA PHE A 97 -4.49 -9.95 14.78
C PHE A 97 -3.18 -10.08 15.56
N LEU A 98 -3.25 -10.41 16.85
CA LEU A 98 -2.05 -10.63 17.66
C LEU A 98 -1.15 -11.71 17.05
N LEU A 99 -1.72 -12.83 16.62
CA LEU A 99 -0.96 -13.89 15.96
C LEU A 99 -0.25 -13.39 14.70
N GLN A 100 -0.94 -12.63 13.84
CA GLN A 100 -0.31 -12.06 12.65
C GLN A 100 0.79 -11.06 13.01
N ILE A 101 0.57 -10.19 14.01
CA ILE A 101 1.58 -9.23 14.48
C ILE A 101 2.82 -9.97 15.00
N LEU A 102 2.65 -11.04 15.77
CA LEU A 102 3.76 -11.85 16.28
C LEU A 102 4.59 -12.50 15.16
N VAL A 103 3.97 -12.80 14.01
CA VAL A 103 4.68 -13.31 12.82
C VAL A 103 5.29 -12.16 12.00
N LEU A 104 4.65 -10.99 11.95
CA LEU A 104 5.19 -9.83 11.22
C LEU A 104 6.46 -9.25 11.85
N VAL A 105 6.59 -9.30 13.18
CA VAL A 105 7.76 -8.76 13.91
C VAL A 105 9.09 -9.39 13.47
N PRO A 106 9.28 -10.72 13.52
CA PRO A 106 10.52 -11.35 13.02
C PRO A 106 10.70 -11.11 11.52
N LEU A 107 9.62 -11.11 10.73
CA LEU A 107 9.68 -10.83 9.29
C LEU A 107 10.34 -9.48 9.02
N GLY A 108 9.94 -8.44 9.74
CA GLY A 108 10.55 -7.12 9.67
C GLY A 108 12.03 -7.10 10.05
N ALA A 109 12.43 -7.87 11.08
CA ALA A 109 13.82 -7.97 11.48
C ALA A 109 14.72 -8.63 10.41
N PHE A 110 14.16 -9.48 9.54
CA PHE A 110 14.91 -10.15 8.47
C PHE A 110 15.01 -9.33 7.18
N ILE A 111 14.17 -8.31 6.99
CA ILE A 111 14.16 -7.49 5.76
C ILE A 111 15.52 -6.86 5.42
N PRO A 112 16.25 -6.22 6.36
CA PRO A 112 17.53 -5.57 6.05
C PRO A 112 18.60 -6.50 5.46
N GLY A 113 18.52 -7.81 5.74
CA GLY A 113 19.42 -8.83 5.20
C GLY A 113 18.74 -9.84 4.26
N ALA A 114 17.54 -9.55 3.76
CA ALA A 114 16.74 -10.49 2.99
C ALA A 114 17.39 -10.90 1.65
N GLY A 115 18.19 -10.00 1.06
CA GLY A 115 19.00 -10.31 -0.12
C GLY A 115 20.11 -11.32 0.15
N GLY A 116 20.59 -11.44 1.38
CA GLY A 116 21.77 -12.24 1.73
C GLY A 116 21.51 -13.22 2.88
N GLU A 117 22.20 -12.99 4.00
CA GLU A 117 22.28 -13.88 5.16
C GLU A 117 20.92 -14.19 5.80
N HIS A 118 20.02 -13.21 5.88
CA HIS A 118 18.72 -13.36 6.53
C HIS A 118 17.63 -13.85 5.58
N GLY A 119 17.88 -13.97 4.27
CA GLY A 119 16.80 -14.25 3.35
C GLY A 119 16.21 -15.66 3.44
N ALA A 120 16.95 -16.65 3.96
CA ALA A 120 16.37 -17.97 4.23
C ALA A 120 15.38 -17.88 5.41
N ALA A 121 15.73 -17.12 6.45
CA ALA A 121 14.83 -16.84 7.57
C ALA A 121 13.60 -16.04 7.12
N PHE A 122 13.79 -15.00 6.30
CA PHE A 122 12.70 -14.24 5.68
C PHE A 122 11.77 -15.16 4.85
N ALA A 123 12.31 -16.04 4.02
CA ALA A 123 11.53 -16.96 3.20
C ALA A 123 10.66 -17.91 4.04
N VAL A 124 11.23 -18.50 5.09
CA VAL A 124 10.49 -19.39 6.00
C VAL A 124 9.40 -18.60 6.73
N ASP A 125 9.73 -17.45 7.29
CA ASP A 125 8.78 -16.66 8.08
C ASP A 125 7.67 -16.03 7.24
N ALA A 126 7.98 -15.58 6.02
CA ALA A 126 6.98 -15.21 5.01
C ALA A 126 6.08 -16.40 4.65
N GLY A 127 6.64 -17.60 4.53
CA GLY A 127 5.89 -18.84 4.36
C GLY A 127 4.93 -19.11 5.54
N VAL A 128 5.38 -18.89 6.78
CA VAL A 128 4.55 -18.99 7.99
C VAL A 128 3.42 -17.97 7.96
N LEU A 129 3.70 -16.70 7.62
CA LEU A 129 2.68 -15.66 7.49
C LEU A 129 1.60 -16.04 6.48
N PHE A 130 2.00 -16.49 5.28
CA PHE A 130 1.05 -16.93 4.26
C PHE A 130 0.31 -18.21 4.65
N ALA A 131 0.92 -19.11 5.43
CA ALA A 131 0.25 -20.28 5.97
C ALA A 131 -0.83 -19.89 7.01
N VAL A 132 -0.54 -18.90 7.87
CA VAL A 132 -1.52 -18.32 8.80
C VAL A 132 -2.68 -17.69 8.01
N LEU A 133 -2.39 -16.89 6.98
CA LEU A 133 -3.43 -16.31 6.12
C LEU A 133 -4.26 -17.41 5.43
N ALA A 134 -3.63 -18.44 4.86
CA ALA A 134 -4.33 -19.56 4.24
C ALA A 134 -5.25 -20.29 5.24
N LEU A 135 -4.80 -20.48 6.49
CA LEU A 135 -5.60 -21.07 7.55
C LEU A 135 -6.80 -20.18 7.93
N LEU A 136 -6.61 -18.87 8.04
CA LEU A 136 -7.70 -17.92 8.31
C LEU A 136 -8.79 -18.01 7.24
N TRP A 137 -8.39 -17.98 5.96
CA TRP A 137 -9.31 -18.14 4.83
C TRP A 137 -9.96 -19.52 4.78
N LEU A 138 -9.23 -20.59 5.12
CA LEU A 138 -9.79 -21.93 5.20
C LEU A 138 -10.88 -22.00 6.29
N LEU A 139 -10.62 -21.43 7.47
CA LEU A 139 -11.56 -21.41 8.58
C LEU A 139 -12.82 -20.61 8.24
N ALA A 140 -12.70 -19.48 7.53
CA ALA A 140 -13.85 -18.73 7.02
C ALA A 140 -14.65 -19.54 6.00
N SER A 141 -13.97 -20.23 5.09
CA SER A 141 -14.63 -20.97 4.00
C SER A 141 -15.51 -22.15 4.45
N ARG A 142 -15.36 -22.62 5.69
CA ARG A 142 -16.15 -23.76 6.21
C ARG A 142 -17.64 -23.47 6.33
N SER A 143 -17.99 -22.19 6.48
CA SER A 143 -19.37 -21.74 6.60
C SER A 143 -19.92 -21.15 5.28
N ASP A 144 -19.20 -21.32 4.17
CA ASP A 144 -19.59 -20.71 2.89
C ASP A 144 -20.81 -21.37 2.25
N THR A 145 -21.67 -20.50 1.71
CA THR A 145 -22.76 -20.90 0.82
C THR A 145 -22.21 -21.52 -0.46
N PRO A 146 -22.98 -22.38 -1.16
CA PRO A 146 -22.49 -23.12 -2.34
C PRO A 146 -21.87 -22.23 -3.44
N GLU A 147 -22.34 -20.99 -3.59
CA GLU A 147 -21.82 -20.02 -4.57
C GLU A 147 -20.37 -19.57 -4.29
N PHE A 148 -19.91 -19.58 -3.03
CA PHE A 148 -18.56 -19.13 -2.66
C PHE A 148 -17.56 -20.27 -2.46
N ARG A 149 -18.01 -21.54 -2.33
CA ARG A 149 -17.12 -22.68 -2.05
C ARG A 149 -15.98 -22.84 -3.05
N ARG A 150 -16.26 -22.71 -4.36
CA ARG A 150 -15.23 -22.84 -5.40
C ARG A 150 -14.24 -21.66 -5.38
N PRO A 151 -14.68 -20.39 -5.40
CA PRO A 151 -13.79 -19.24 -5.22
C PRO A 151 -12.92 -19.33 -3.95
N SER A 152 -13.52 -19.61 -2.80
CA SER A 152 -12.80 -19.73 -1.53
C SER A 152 -11.78 -20.86 -1.57
N LYS A 153 -12.11 -22.02 -2.14
CA LYS A 153 -11.15 -23.12 -2.29
C LYS A 153 -9.97 -22.73 -3.18
N LEU A 154 -10.20 -22.04 -4.29
CA LEU A 154 -9.12 -21.54 -5.15
C LEU A 154 -8.23 -20.55 -4.41
N PHE A 155 -8.83 -19.63 -3.65
CA PHE A 155 -8.12 -18.62 -2.88
C PHE A 155 -7.27 -19.24 -1.76
N VAL A 156 -7.84 -20.16 -0.98
CA VAL A 156 -7.15 -20.89 0.08
C VAL A 156 -6.01 -21.72 -0.50
N THR A 157 -6.26 -22.43 -1.60
CA THR A 157 -5.25 -23.27 -2.25
C THR A 157 -4.11 -22.42 -2.82
N GLY A 158 -4.43 -21.31 -3.49
CA GLY A 158 -3.42 -20.37 -4.00
C GLY A 158 -2.55 -19.79 -2.89
N THR A 159 -3.15 -19.37 -1.78
CA THR A 159 -2.43 -18.84 -0.62
C THR A 159 -1.60 -19.93 0.08
N ALA A 160 -2.11 -21.16 0.21
CA ALA A 160 -1.34 -22.27 0.76
C ALA A 160 -0.15 -22.68 -0.14
N VAL A 161 -0.34 -22.68 -1.46
CA VAL A 161 0.76 -22.92 -2.41
C VAL A 161 1.81 -21.81 -2.30
N CYS A 162 1.38 -20.55 -2.20
CA CYS A 162 2.28 -19.42 -1.97
C CYS A 162 3.11 -19.61 -0.69
N ALA A 163 2.47 -20.01 0.41
CA ALA A 163 3.14 -20.32 1.68
C ALA A 163 4.23 -21.39 1.53
N VAL A 164 3.91 -22.50 0.84
CA VAL A 164 4.86 -23.61 0.61
C VAL A 164 6.01 -23.16 -0.29
N VAL A 165 5.73 -22.43 -1.37
CA VAL A 165 6.77 -21.95 -2.30
C VAL A 165 7.69 -20.93 -1.62
N LEU A 166 7.14 -20.02 -0.80
CA LEU A 166 7.94 -19.09 0.02
C LEU A 166 8.86 -19.86 0.97
N ALA A 167 8.33 -20.78 1.77
CA ALA A 167 9.15 -21.57 2.69
C ALA A 167 10.20 -22.41 1.96
N ALA A 168 9.84 -23.05 0.84
CA ALA A 168 10.76 -23.84 0.03
C ALA A 168 11.86 -22.98 -0.63
N SER A 169 11.58 -21.71 -0.93
CA SER A 169 12.57 -20.78 -1.50
C SER A 169 13.75 -20.52 -0.55
N ALA A 170 13.64 -20.86 0.73
CA ALA A 170 14.75 -20.78 1.70
C ALA A 170 15.94 -21.66 1.33
N ALA A 171 15.72 -22.74 0.58
CA ALA A 171 16.77 -23.63 0.10
C ALA A 171 17.46 -23.13 -1.19
N LEU A 172 16.96 -22.05 -1.80
CA LEU A 172 17.51 -21.49 -3.02
C LEU A 172 18.68 -20.53 -2.71
N PRO A 173 19.64 -20.38 -3.64
CA PRO A 173 20.61 -19.29 -3.61
C PRO A 173 19.92 -17.91 -3.58
N ALA A 174 20.62 -16.90 -3.05
CA ALA A 174 20.13 -15.53 -2.87
C ALA A 174 19.40 -14.96 -4.11
N ASP A 175 20.06 -14.94 -5.26
CA ASP A 175 19.49 -14.36 -6.49
C ASP A 175 18.23 -15.10 -6.95
N ALA A 176 18.26 -16.43 -6.91
CA ALA A 176 17.12 -17.27 -7.28
C ALA A 176 15.95 -17.09 -6.31
N ARG A 177 16.23 -16.84 -5.03
CA ARG A 177 15.23 -16.61 -3.99
C ARG A 177 14.50 -15.28 -4.20
N VAL A 178 15.21 -14.18 -4.43
CA VAL A 178 14.60 -12.86 -4.72
C VAL A 178 13.76 -12.90 -6.00
N LEU A 179 14.28 -13.54 -7.05
CA LEU A 179 13.52 -13.75 -8.28
C LEU A 179 12.25 -14.57 -8.04
N THR A 180 12.34 -15.64 -7.24
CA THR A 180 11.19 -16.49 -6.86
C THR A 180 10.13 -15.67 -6.14
N TRP A 181 10.51 -14.80 -5.20
CA TRP A 181 9.59 -13.92 -4.48
C TRP A 181 8.86 -12.96 -5.42
N GLY A 182 9.59 -12.29 -6.31
CA GLY A 182 9.00 -11.38 -7.30
C GLY A 182 8.03 -12.09 -8.25
N VAL A 183 8.42 -13.23 -8.81
CA VAL A 183 7.56 -14.05 -9.68
C VAL A 183 6.33 -14.52 -8.91
N LEU A 184 6.50 -14.98 -7.68
CA LEU A 184 5.40 -15.46 -6.85
C LEU A 184 4.42 -14.35 -6.52
N ALA A 185 4.89 -13.14 -6.20
CA ALA A 185 4.03 -11.98 -5.98
C ALA A 185 3.19 -11.65 -7.21
N VAL A 186 3.79 -11.64 -8.41
CA VAL A 186 3.08 -11.42 -9.69
C VAL A 186 2.05 -12.51 -9.96
N VAL A 187 2.43 -13.78 -9.82
CA VAL A 187 1.53 -14.93 -10.01
C VAL A 187 0.37 -14.88 -9.01
N TYR A 188 0.65 -14.54 -7.75
CA TYR A 188 -0.35 -14.41 -6.71
C TYR A 188 -1.36 -13.30 -7.04
N LEU A 189 -0.89 -12.10 -7.41
CA LEU A 189 -1.76 -10.98 -7.80
C LEU A 189 -2.57 -11.29 -9.06
N ALA A 190 -1.97 -11.95 -10.05
CA ALA A 190 -2.69 -12.40 -11.25
C ALA A 190 -3.77 -13.45 -10.90
N GLY A 191 -3.47 -14.39 -10.00
CA GLY A 191 -4.42 -15.35 -9.46
C GLY A 191 -5.56 -14.67 -8.69
N PHE A 192 -5.23 -13.69 -7.83
CA PHE A 192 -6.18 -12.86 -7.09
C PHE A 192 -7.16 -12.16 -8.04
N VAL A 193 -6.63 -11.44 -9.03
CA VAL A 193 -7.44 -10.79 -10.08
C VAL A 193 -8.25 -11.80 -10.87
N GLY A 194 -7.69 -12.98 -11.17
CA GLY A 194 -8.40 -14.06 -11.87
C GLY A 194 -9.59 -14.60 -11.08
N VAL A 195 -9.42 -14.83 -9.77
CA VAL A 195 -10.47 -15.34 -8.87
C VAL A 195 -11.59 -14.31 -8.71
N LEU A 196 -11.27 -13.06 -8.35
CA LEU A 196 -12.27 -11.99 -8.25
C LEU A 196 -12.90 -11.67 -9.62
N GLY A 197 -12.10 -11.77 -10.68
CA GLY A 197 -12.50 -11.45 -12.05
C GLY A 197 -13.50 -12.44 -12.66
N ARG A 198 -13.37 -13.72 -12.32
CA ARG A 198 -14.11 -14.81 -13.01
C ARG A 198 -14.88 -15.75 -12.09
N ALA A 199 -14.43 -15.95 -10.87
CA ALA A 199 -15.00 -16.95 -9.96
C ALA A 199 -16.02 -16.36 -8.99
N ILE A 200 -15.84 -15.11 -8.56
CA ILE A 200 -16.75 -14.44 -7.61
C ILE A 200 -17.86 -13.69 -8.37
N PRO A 201 -19.15 -13.76 -7.93
CA PRO A 201 -20.24 -13.03 -8.56
C PRO A 201 -20.00 -11.52 -8.65
N GLU A 202 -20.40 -10.90 -9.77
CA GLU A 202 -20.19 -9.47 -10.07
C GLU A 202 -20.67 -8.59 -8.92
N ARG A 203 -21.89 -8.81 -8.42
CA ARG A 203 -22.48 -8.05 -7.32
C ARG A 203 -21.59 -8.05 -6.07
N VAL A 204 -20.90 -9.15 -5.78
CA VAL A 204 -20.08 -9.27 -4.57
C VAL A 204 -18.79 -8.48 -4.73
N VAL A 205 -18.16 -8.55 -5.89
CA VAL A 205 -16.92 -7.81 -6.16
C VAL A 205 -17.18 -6.32 -6.36
N ALA A 206 -18.30 -5.96 -6.98
CA ALA A 206 -18.71 -4.56 -7.17
C ALA A 206 -18.90 -3.81 -5.84
N PHE A 207 -19.26 -4.52 -4.76
CA PHE A 207 -19.49 -3.98 -3.43
C PHE A 207 -18.48 -4.51 -2.39
N SER A 208 -17.33 -5.04 -2.82
CA SER A 208 -16.30 -5.50 -1.89
C SER A 208 -15.46 -4.36 -1.29
N VAL A 209 -15.47 -3.19 -1.94
CA VAL A 209 -14.83 -1.97 -1.43
C VAL A 209 -15.85 -1.19 -0.61
N THR A 210 -15.68 -1.20 0.70
CA THR A 210 -16.50 -0.51 1.70
C THR A 210 -15.85 0.82 2.11
N ASP A 211 -16.57 1.63 2.88
CA ASP A 211 -16.00 2.85 3.48
C ASP A 211 -14.85 2.51 4.44
N ALA A 212 -14.99 1.46 5.27
CA ALA A 212 -13.93 0.99 6.16
C ALA A 212 -12.67 0.56 5.39
N LEU A 213 -12.82 -0.18 4.28
CA LEU A 213 -11.67 -0.56 3.46
C LEU A 213 -11.03 0.68 2.82
N THR A 214 -11.83 1.61 2.32
CA THR A 214 -11.36 2.87 1.73
C THR A 214 -10.59 3.71 2.75
N GLU A 215 -11.09 3.79 3.99
CA GLU A 215 -10.44 4.44 5.12
C GLU A 215 -9.09 3.79 5.43
N ARG A 216 -9.02 2.46 5.50
CA ARG A 216 -7.75 1.74 5.73
C ARG A 216 -6.71 1.96 4.64
N PHE A 217 -7.10 1.97 3.37
CA PHE A 217 -6.18 2.33 2.28
C PHE A 217 -5.68 3.77 2.40
N GLY A 218 -6.56 4.71 2.78
CA GLY A 218 -6.17 6.10 3.07
C GLY A 218 -5.17 6.18 4.22
N LEU A 219 -5.46 5.55 5.35
CA LEU A 219 -4.60 5.53 6.52
C LEU A 219 -3.26 4.83 6.24
N PHE A 220 -3.27 3.72 5.49
CA PHE A 220 -2.05 3.06 5.06
C PHE A 220 -1.16 4.00 4.22
N ILE A 221 -1.74 4.75 3.27
CA ILE A 221 -1.01 5.78 2.53
C ILE A 221 -0.43 6.86 3.45
N ILE A 222 -1.19 7.34 4.44
CA ILE A 222 -0.71 8.35 5.42
C ILE A 222 0.49 7.83 6.20
N ILE A 223 0.42 6.61 6.70
CA ILE A 223 1.50 6.04 7.51
C ILE A 223 2.74 5.81 6.62
N VAL A 224 2.58 5.32 5.38
CA VAL A 224 3.68 5.19 4.41
C VAL A 224 4.26 6.54 3.98
N LEU A 225 3.45 7.60 3.90
CA LEU A 225 3.97 8.96 3.69
C LEU A 225 4.88 9.41 4.83
N GLY A 226 4.69 8.88 6.04
CA GLY A 226 5.60 9.05 7.17
C GLY A 226 7.04 8.68 6.83
N GLU A 227 7.27 7.68 5.97
CA GLU A 227 8.61 7.28 5.53
C GLU A 227 9.33 8.38 4.73
N ASN A 228 8.60 9.26 4.06
CA ASN A 228 9.22 10.43 3.41
C ASN A 228 9.78 11.40 4.45
N VAL A 229 9.06 11.61 5.56
CA VAL A 229 9.54 12.46 6.65
C VAL A 229 10.69 11.80 7.38
N THR A 230 10.60 10.49 7.67
CA THR A 230 11.69 9.71 8.27
C THR A 230 12.97 9.80 7.43
N GLY A 231 12.88 9.62 6.11
CA GLY A 231 14.04 9.73 5.22
C GLY A 231 14.68 11.12 5.22
N VAL A 232 13.89 12.19 5.31
CA VAL A 232 14.43 13.55 5.47
C VAL A 232 15.12 13.73 6.82
N VAL A 233 14.50 13.27 7.90
CA VAL A 233 15.08 13.37 9.26
C VAL A 233 16.38 12.59 9.35
N ASP A 234 16.44 11.40 8.77
CA ASP A 234 17.63 10.54 8.74
C ASP A 234 18.77 11.21 7.96
N GLY A 235 18.49 11.77 6.78
CA GLY A 235 19.48 12.53 6.02
C GLY A 235 19.98 13.79 6.75
N LEU A 236 19.09 14.49 7.47
CA LEU A 236 19.47 15.66 8.27
C LEU A 236 20.28 15.30 9.52
N ALA A 237 20.08 14.10 10.09
CA ALA A 237 20.76 13.66 11.30
C ALA A 237 22.25 13.33 11.06
N HIS A 238 22.60 12.94 9.84
CA HIS A 238 23.96 12.53 9.46
C HIS A 238 24.79 13.65 8.80
N GLU A 239 24.15 14.77 8.43
CA GLU A 239 24.82 15.89 7.75
C GLU A 239 25.06 17.10 8.67
N PRO A 240 26.12 17.90 8.44
CA PRO A 240 26.32 19.16 9.14
C PRO A 240 25.14 20.11 8.96
N THR A 241 24.68 20.69 10.07
CA THR A 241 23.55 21.62 10.08
C THR A 241 23.94 22.95 9.43
N ASN A 242 23.50 23.16 8.19
CA ASN A 242 23.63 24.44 7.50
C ASN A 242 22.35 24.82 6.74
N ALA A 243 22.28 26.08 6.30
CA ALA A 243 21.08 26.64 5.68
C ALA A 243 20.66 25.91 4.39
N LEU A 244 21.62 25.43 3.58
CA LEU A 244 21.33 24.72 2.34
C LEU A 244 20.78 23.33 2.62
N THR A 245 21.43 22.56 3.50
CA THR A 245 20.97 21.23 3.92
C THR A 245 19.56 21.29 4.51
N LEU A 246 19.31 22.28 5.38
CA LEU A 246 17.97 22.51 5.93
C LEU A 246 16.96 22.88 4.85
N ALA A 247 17.32 23.75 3.90
CA ALA A 247 16.43 24.12 2.79
C ALA A 247 16.08 22.90 1.92
N VAL A 248 17.06 22.05 1.59
CA VAL A 248 16.83 20.81 0.84
C VAL A 248 15.90 19.87 1.62
N GLY A 249 16.14 19.68 2.92
CA GLY A 249 15.26 18.88 3.78
C GLY A 249 13.83 19.42 3.85
N MET A 250 13.64 20.74 4.01
CA MET A 250 12.31 21.34 4.04
C MET A 250 11.59 21.19 2.69
N VAL A 251 12.28 21.40 1.57
CA VAL A 251 11.71 21.20 0.24
C VAL A 251 11.35 19.72 0.03
N ALA A 252 12.16 18.78 0.51
CA ALA A 252 11.87 17.35 0.43
C ALA A 252 10.59 16.96 1.19
N VAL A 253 10.35 17.55 2.38
CA VAL A 253 9.06 17.40 3.09
C VAL A 253 7.89 17.92 2.26
N VAL A 254 8.05 19.08 1.60
CA VAL A 254 7.01 19.63 0.72
C VAL A 254 6.76 18.73 -0.49
N VAL A 255 7.78 18.06 -1.04
CA VAL A 255 7.60 17.04 -2.10
C VAL A 255 6.76 15.86 -1.59
N GLY A 256 7.06 15.32 -0.41
CA GLY A 256 6.25 14.27 0.23
C GLY A 256 4.79 14.74 0.48
N PHE A 257 4.62 15.98 0.93
CA PHE A 257 3.31 16.60 1.08
C PHE A 257 2.57 16.77 -0.25
N GLY A 258 3.27 17.04 -1.35
CA GLY A 258 2.68 17.06 -2.70
C GLY A 258 2.10 15.71 -3.12
N ALA A 259 2.71 14.60 -2.71
CA ALA A 259 2.16 13.26 -2.93
C ALA A 259 0.90 13.01 -2.09
N TRP A 260 0.91 13.41 -0.81
CA TRP A 260 -0.28 13.42 0.06
C TRP A 260 -1.42 14.20 -0.58
N TRP A 261 -1.13 15.43 -1.00
CA TRP A 261 -2.09 16.34 -1.61
C TRP A 261 -2.73 15.71 -2.83
N THR A 262 -1.91 15.24 -3.77
CA THR A 262 -2.37 14.62 -5.01
C THR A 262 -3.33 13.46 -4.73
N TYR A 263 -2.96 12.55 -3.82
CA TYR A 263 -3.79 11.39 -3.52
C TYR A 263 -5.12 11.76 -2.84
N PHE A 264 -5.08 12.53 -1.75
CA PHE A 264 -6.29 12.79 -0.95
C PHE A 264 -7.29 13.72 -1.64
N ASP A 265 -6.84 14.67 -2.45
CA ASP A 265 -7.76 15.56 -3.17
C ASP A 265 -8.45 14.87 -4.35
N PHE A 266 -7.79 13.88 -4.98
CA PHE A 266 -8.27 13.31 -6.24
C PHE A 266 -8.72 11.85 -6.16
N ALA A 267 -8.29 11.10 -5.15
CA ALA A 267 -8.60 9.67 -5.02
C ALA A 267 -9.00 9.21 -3.60
N GLY A 268 -8.39 9.76 -2.57
CA GLY A 268 -8.60 9.33 -1.18
C GLY A 268 -10.05 9.45 -0.70
N HIS A 269 -10.45 8.56 0.21
CA HIS A 269 -11.78 8.53 0.84
C HIS A 269 -12.97 8.46 -0.13
N ARG A 270 -12.77 7.98 -1.36
CA ARG A 270 -13.84 7.88 -2.37
C ARG A 270 -14.06 6.45 -2.79
N LEU A 271 -15.33 6.08 -2.82
CA LEU A 271 -15.76 4.77 -3.27
C LEU A 271 -15.62 4.61 -4.79
N PRO A 272 -15.16 3.44 -5.27
CA PRO A 272 -15.23 3.11 -6.68
C PRO A 272 -16.68 3.00 -7.18
N LYS A 273 -16.86 3.07 -8.50
CA LYS A 273 -18.12 2.70 -9.15
C LYS A 273 -18.45 1.24 -8.80
N PRO A 274 -19.74 0.89 -8.62
CA PRO A 274 -20.15 -0.48 -8.28
C PRO A 274 -20.02 -1.40 -9.50
N ALA A 275 -18.78 -1.71 -9.88
CA ALA A 275 -18.41 -2.57 -10.99
C ALA A 275 -17.12 -3.30 -10.64
N ARG A 276 -17.04 -4.59 -10.96
CA ARG A 276 -15.88 -5.46 -10.70
C ARG A 276 -14.60 -4.86 -11.25
N ALA A 277 -14.62 -4.34 -12.48
CA ALA A 277 -13.45 -3.73 -13.11
C ALA A 277 -12.96 -2.49 -12.34
N SER A 278 -13.87 -1.70 -11.79
CA SER A 278 -13.54 -0.53 -10.98
C SER A 278 -12.95 -0.93 -9.63
N ALA A 279 -13.57 -1.88 -8.93
CA ALA A 279 -13.07 -2.38 -7.64
C ALA A 279 -11.67 -3.01 -7.78
N LEU A 280 -11.46 -3.84 -8.80
CA LEU A 280 -10.15 -4.46 -9.07
C LEU A 280 -9.10 -3.41 -9.43
N ARG A 281 -9.41 -2.45 -10.31
CA ARG A 281 -8.48 -1.38 -10.67
C ARG A 281 -8.14 -0.54 -9.44
N TRP A 282 -9.14 -0.19 -8.65
CA TRP A 282 -8.96 0.55 -7.41
C TRP A 282 -7.98 -0.20 -6.50
N MET A 283 -8.24 -1.46 -6.15
CA MET A 283 -7.36 -2.23 -5.25
C MET A 283 -5.93 -2.37 -5.81
N MET A 284 -5.79 -2.75 -7.09
CA MET A 284 -4.49 -3.11 -7.65
C MET A 284 -3.58 -1.91 -7.93
N VAL A 285 -4.14 -0.74 -8.26
CA VAL A 285 -3.32 0.46 -8.55
C VAL A 285 -2.80 1.11 -7.26
N HIS A 286 -3.37 0.81 -6.10
CA HIS A 286 -2.80 1.25 -4.83
C HIS A 286 -1.44 0.61 -4.54
N LEU A 287 -1.13 -0.60 -5.05
CA LEU A 287 0.19 -1.24 -4.86
C LEU A 287 1.34 -0.40 -5.46
N PRO A 288 1.35 -0.04 -6.76
CA PRO A 288 2.42 0.77 -7.30
C PRO A 288 2.42 2.20 -6.72
N LEU A 289 1.26 2.73 -6.31
CA LEU A 289 1.18 4.02 -5.64
C LEU A 289 1.91 3.99 -4.28
N THR A 290 1.56 3.05 -3.40
CA THR A 290 2.18 2.93 -2.06
C THR A 290 3.68 2.59 -2.18
N ALA A 291 4.06 1.73 -3.13
CA ALA A 291 5.45 1.41 -3.40
C ALA A 291 6.27 2.64 -3.82
N ALA A 292 5.71 3.48 -4.70
CA ALA A 292 6.36 4.71 -5.14
C ALA A 292 6.53 5.70 -3.99
N VAL A 293 5.52 5.86 -3.13
CA VAL A 293 5.61 6.74 -1.95
C VAL A 293 6.70 6.26 -0.97
N ALA A 294 6.80 4.95 -0.73
CA ALA A 294 7.83 4.38 0.13
C ALA A 294 9.24 4.52 -0.48
N ALA A 295 9.39 4.24 -1.79
CA ALA A 295 10.66 4.38 -2.49
C ALA A 295 11.13 5.86 -2.56
N MET A 296 10.20 6.80 -2.71
CA MET A 296 10.51 8.22 -2.59
C MET A 296 11.11 8.55 -1.22
N GLY A 297 10.58 7.96 -0.14
CA GLY A 297 11.11 8.14 1.21
C GLY A 297 12.54 7.65 1.36
N ALA A 298 12.86 6.47 0.80
CA ALA A 298 14.24 5.97 0.73
C ALA A 298 15.18 6.95 0.01
N ALA A 299 14.71 7.54 -1.09
CA ALA A 299 15.50 8.49 -1.87
C ALA A 299 15.62 9.89 -1.22
N MET A 300 14.77 10.25 -0.25
CA MET A 300 14.89 11.52 0.48
C MET A 300 16.21 11.61 1.24
N VAL A 301 16.71 10.49 1.78
CA VAL A 301 18.00 10.42 2.48
C VAL A 301 19.12 10.92 1.57
N GLY A 302 19.27 10.28 0.40
CA GLY A 302 20.29 10.65 -0.57
C GLY A 302 20.12 12.06 -1.15
N LEU A 303 18.89 12.61 -1.19
CA LEU A 303 18.65 13.99 -1.61
C LEU A 303 19.26 14.99 -0.62
N VAL A 304 19.09 14.72 0.68
CA VAL A 304 19.59 15.58 1.78
C VAL A 304 21.10 15.42 1.96
N GLU A 305 21.62 14.19 2.00
CA GLU A 305 23.07 13.91 2.09
C GLU A 305 23.85 14.63 0.98
N HIS A 306 23.29 14.66 -0.23
CA HIS A 306 23.97 15.28 -1.36
C HIS A 306 23.63 16.75 -1.56
N ALA A 307 23.04 17.45 -0.58
CA ALA A 307 22.53 18.82 -0.70
C ALA A 307 23.48 19.83 -1.38
N HIS A 308 24.80 19.69 -1.16
CA HIS A 308 25.84 20.57 -1.72
C HIS A 308 26.34 20.16 -3.10
N SER A 309 25.87 19.04 -3.63
CA SER A 309 26.29 18.53 -4.92
C SER A 309 25.74 19.40 -6.05
N GLY A 310 26.58 19.69 -7.04
CA GLY A 310 26.15 20.44 -8.23
C GLY A 310 25.10 19.70 -9.08
N ARG A 311 24.96 18.39 -8.88
CA ARG A 311 23.96 17.51 -9.52
C ARG A 311 23.51 16.45 -8.53
N THR A 312 22.21 16.17 -8.46
CA THR A 312 21.69 15.05 -7.67
C THR A 312 22.24 13.72 -8.18
N PRO A 313 22.60 12.78 -7.28
CA PRO A 313 22.98 11.42 -7.67
C PRO A 313 21.94 10.80 -8.60
N ALA A 314 22.40 10.04 -9.60
CA ALA A 314 21.52 9.54 -10.65
C ALA A 314 20.39 8.67 -10.08
N ALA A 315 20.72 7.77 -9.17
CA ALA A 315 19.75 6.89 -8.54
C ALA A 315 18.68 7.68 -7.77
N THR A 316 19.09 8.59 -6.88
CA THR A 316 18.19 9.48 -6.12
C THR A 316 17.27 10.28 -7.02
N ALA A 317 17.83 10.90 -8.08
CA ALA A 317 17.04 11.69 -9.03
C ALA A 317 15.99 10.82 -9.74
N TRP A 318 16.38 9.64 -10.21
CA TRP A 318 15.47 8.70 -10.89
C TRP A 318 14.37 8.21 -9.96
N VAL A 319 14.69 7.76 -8.74
CA VAL A 319 13.69 7.23 -7.80
C VAL A 319 12.69 8.30 -7.39
N LEU A 320 13.13 9.52 -7.07
CA LEU A 320 12.21 10.62 -6.73
C LEU A 320 11.33 11.04 -7.92
N CYS A 321 11.93 11.19 -9.10
CA CYS A 321 11.21 11.68 -10.27
C CYS A 321 10.22 10.64 -10.83
N VAL A 322 10.65 9.38 -10.93
CA VAL A 322 9.77 8.27 -11.35
C VAL A 322 8.73 8.00 -10.28
N GLY A 323 9.09 8.05 -8.99
CA GLY A 323 8.15 7.95 -7.89
C GLY A 323 7.04 9.00 -7.98
N ALA A 324 7.40 10.28 -8.16
CA ALA A 324 6.43 11.36 -8.35
C ALA A 324 5.56 11.16 -9.60
N ALA A 325 6.15 10.70 -10.72
CA ALA A 325 5.42 10.36 -11.93
C ALA A 325 4.41 9.21 -11.70
N VAL A 326 4.80 8.18 -10.96
CA VAL A 326 3.91 7.07 -10.57
C VAL A 326 2.81 7.57 -9.66
N VAL A 327 3.09 8.42 -8.66
CA VAL A 327 2.05 9.01 -7.79
C VAL A 327 0.99 9.75 -8.62
N LEU A 328 1.41 10.61 -9.55
CA LEU A 328 0.52 11.36 -10.44
C LEU A 328 -0.34 10.42 -11.31
N CYS A 329 0.29 9.47 -12.01
CA CYS A 329 -0.39 8.56 -12.94
C CYS A 329 -1.27 7.53 -12.22
N ALA A 330 -0.81 6.96 -11.11
CA ALA A 330 -1.54 5.98 -10.32
C ALA A 330 -2.77 6.62 -9.68
N THR A 331 -2.65 7.84 -9.14
CA THR A 331 -3.80 8.57 -8.59
C THR A 331 -4.87 8.81 -9.66
N MET A 332 -4.50 9.24 -10.87
CA MET A 332 -5.47 9.43 -11.96
C MET A 332 -6.06 8.11 -12.45
N THR A 333 -5.27 7.03 -12.44
CA THR A 333 -5.77 5.70 -12.80
C THR A 333 -6.78 5.19 -11.76
N ILE A 334 -6.53 5.41 -10.46
CA ILE A 334 -7.50 5.18 -9.39
C ILE A 334 -8.73 6.04 -9.62
N ALA A 335 -8.57 7.34 -9.90
CA ALA A 335 -9.68 8.25 -10.15
C ALA A 335 -10.63 7.77 -11.25
N THR A 336 -10.12 7.13 -12.32
CA THR A 336 -10.98 6.57 -13.39
C THR A 336 -11.96 5.50 -12.89
N SER A 337 -11.65 4.85 -11.76
CA SER A 337 -12.52 3.84 -11.13
C SER A 337 -13.60 4.46 -10.23
N LEU A 338 -13.46 5.73 -9.84
CA LEU A 338 -14.32 6.43 -8.88
C LEU A 338 -15.58 7.00 -9.52
N ARG A 339 -16.66 7.14 -8.75
CA ARG A 339 -17.94 7.73 -9.22
C ARG A 339 -17.77 9.17 -9.69
N VAL A 340 -16.97 9.96 -8.96
CA VAL A 340 -16.69 11.38 -9.24
C VAL A 340 -16.11 11.61 -10.64
N TRP A 341 -15.40 10.64 -11.22
CA TRP A 341 -14.87 10.74 -12.59
C TRP A 341 -15.97 10.92 -13.65
N SER A 342 -17.13 10.28 -13.43
CA SER A 342 -18.30 10.42 -14.30
C SER A 342 -19.18 11.61 -13.93
N GLU A 343 -19.16 12.04 -12.68
CA GLU A 343 -19.97 13.16 -12.17
C GLU A 343 -19.35 14.51 -12.55
N GLU A 344 -18.01 14.61 -12.55
CA GLU A 344 -17.27 15.84 -12.83
C GLU A 344 -16.28 15.70 -14.00
N PRO A 345 -16.72 15.27 -15.21
CA PRO A 345 -15.81 15.01 -16.33
C PRO A 345 -15.07 16.27 -16.82
N GLY A 346 -15.62 17.46 -16.57
CA GLY A 346 -15.00 18.75 -16.88
C GLY A 346 -13.74 19.05 -16.07
N LEU A 347 -13.63 18.51 -14.85
CA LEU A 347 -12.44 18.64 -14.00
C LEU A 347 -11.46 17.48 -14.22
N TYR A 348 -11.95 16.23 -14.16
CA TYR A 348 -11.08 15.06 -14.13
C TYR A 348 -10.36 14.76 -15.45
N ARG A 349 -10.95 15.08 -16.61
CA ARG A 349 -10.29 14.84 -17.90
C ARG A 349 -9.11 15.80 -18.13
N PRO A 350 -9.24 17.12 -17.94
CA PRO A 350 -8.08 18.03 -17.95
C PRO A 350 -7.04 17.69 -16.88
N LEU A 351 -7.48 17.34 -15.67
CA LEU A 351 -6.60 16.95 -14.59
C LEU A 351 -5.75 15.73 -14.96
N ALA A 352 -6.35 14.68 -15.52
CA ALA A 352 -5.63 13.49 -15.95
C ALA A 352 -4.58 13.79 -17.04
N ARG A 353 -4.92 14.62 -18.03
CA ARG A 353 -3.96 15.05 -19.06
C ARG A 353 -2.80 15.85 -18.46
N THR A 354 -3.12 16.72 -17.50
CA THR A 354 -2.13 17.55 -16.80
C THR A 354 -1.19 16.68 -15.96
N CYS A 355 -1.71 15.74 -15.17
CA CYS A 355 -0.91 14.79 -14.41
C CYS A 355 0.01 13.94 -15.31
N VAL A 356 -0.48 13.48 -16.47
CA VAL A 356 0.36 12.77 -17.45
C VAL A 356 1.47 13.67 -18.01
N ALA A 357 1.15 14.92 -18.35
CA ALA A 357 2.16 15.88 -18.82
C ALA A 357 3.22 16.15 -17.73
N MET A 358 2.80 16.36 -16.47
CA MET A 358 3.72 16.58 -15.35
C MET A 358 4.55 15.32 -15.05
N ALA A 359 3.98 14.13 -15.16
CA ALA A 359 4.71 12.88 -15.02
C ALA A 359 5.84 12.73 -16.06
N VAL A 360 5.59 13.11 -17.31
CA VAL A 360 6.63 13.14 -18.36
C VAL A 360 7.73 14.16 -18.03
N LEU A 361 7.36 15.33 -17.50
CA LEU A 361 8.32 16.34 -17.06
C LEU A 361 9.15 15.88 -15.85
N CYS A 362 8.55 15.16 -14.90
CA CYS A 362 9.29 14.52 -13.80
C CYS A 362 10.35 13.57 -14.35
N VAL A 363 9.99 12.68 -15.29
CA VAL A 363 10.96 11.76 -15.92
C VAL A 363 12.09 12.53 -16.62
N GLY A 364 11.77 13.63 -17.32
CA GLY A 364 12.79 14.51 -17.92
C GLY A 364 13.70 15.17 -16.89
N LEU A 365 13.16 15.62 -15.75
CA LEU A 365 13.92 16.19 -14.63
C LEU A 365 14.91 15.18 -14.05
N GLY A 366 14.49 13.91 -13.92
CA GLY A 366 15.34 12.82 -13.47
C GLY A 366 16.57 12.61 -14.36
N ALA A 367 16.44 12.79 -15.67
CA ALA A 367 17.56 12.72 -16.61
C ALA A 367 18.51 13.93 -16.51
N LEU A 368 17.97 15.13 -16.28
CA LEU A 368 18.76 16.37 -16.17
C LEU A 368 19.64 16.39 -14.91
N ARG A 369 19.14 15.83 -13.81
CA ARG A 369 19.83 15.76 -12.51
C ARG A 369 20.35 17.14 -12.07
N PRO A 370 19.48 18.17 -11.92
CA PRO A 370 19.91 19.46 -11.40
C PRO A 370 20.39 19.31 -9.94
N ALA A 371 20.88 20.40 -9.35
CA ALA A 371 21.24 20.39 -7.93
C ALA A 371 20.04 19.98 -7.05
N PRO A 372 20.23 19.31 -5.90
CA PRO A 372 19.16 18.78 -5.06
C PRO A 372 18.06 19.78 -4.69
N LEU A 373 18.44 21.00 -4.33
CA LEU A 373 17.46 22.06 -4.02
C LEU A 373 16.59 22.38 -5.25
N VAL A 374 17.20 22.50 -6.43
CA VAL A 374 16.48 22.79 -7.68
C VAL A 374 15.59 21.61 -8.06
N LEU A 375 16.08 20.37 -7.92
CA LEU A 375 15.28 19.18 -8.17
C LEU A 375 14.03 19.16 -7.28
N GLY A 376 14.21 19.38 -5.97
CA GLY A 376 13.11 19.46 -5.02
C GLY A 376 12.11 20.56 -5.36
N LEU A 377 12.58 21.78 -5.65
CA LEU A 377 11.70 22.92 -5.99
C LEU A 377 10.90 22.68 -7.28
N VAL A 378 11.52 22.08 -8.29
CA VAL A 378 10.82 21.72 -9.53
C VAL A 378 9.81 20.61 -9.28
N LEU A 379 10.11 19.60 -8.46
CA LEU A 379 9.14 18.57 -8.09
C LEU A 379 7.93 19.16 -7.34
N VAL A 380 8.16 20.11 -6.42
CA VAL A 380 7.07 20.85 -5.74
C VAL A 380 6.19 21.56 -6.76
N LEU A 381 6.78 22.25 -7.74
CA LEU A 381 6.02 22.91 -8.81
C LEU A 381 5.20 21.92 -9.63
N LEU A 382 5.82 20.81 -10.07
CA LEU A 382 5.16 19.80 -10.89
C LEU A 382 4.00 19.11 -10.16
N LEU A 383 4.14 18.84 -8.86
CA LEU A 383 3.08 18.28 -8.02
C LEU A 383 1.98 19.32 -7.69
N GLY A 384 2.31 20.61 -7.66
CA GLY A 384 1.36 21.70 -7.38
C GLY A 384 0.49 22.12 -8.57
N ILE A 385 0.95 21.93 -9.82
CA ILE A 385 0.21 22.33 -11.02
C ILE A 385 -1.18 21.67 -11.14
N PRO A 386 -1.34 20.34 -10.94
CA PRO A 386 -2.67 19.69 -10.95
C PRO A 386 -3.64 20.29 -9.93
N TRP A 387 -3.14 20.67 -8.75
CA TRP A 387 -3.95 21.33 -7.75
C TRP A 387 -4.38 22.74 -8.16
N GLY A 388 -3.45 23.54 -8.70
CA GLY A 388 -3.78 24.88 -9.21
C GLY A 388 -4.88 24.83 -10.28
N LEU A 389 -4.85 23.82 -11.16
CA LEU A 389 -5.92 23.57 -12.12
C LEU A 389 -7.27 23.28 -11.45
N ALA A 390 -7.27 22.43 -10.42
CA ALA A 390 -8.48 22.08 -9.67
C ALA A 390 -9.08 23.29 -8.94
N VAL A 391 -8.25 24.13 -8.33
CA VAL A 391 -8.68 25.38 -7.68
C VAL A 391 -9.26 26.35 -8.70
N ALA A 392 -8.56 26.60 -9.81
CA ALA A 392 -9.03 27.49 -10.86
C ALA A 392 -10.39 27.03 -11.43
N ASN A 393 -10.55 25.71 -11.62
CA ASN A 393 -11.83 25.14 -12.04
C ASN A 393 -12.94 25.39 -11.00
N ARG A 394 -12.70 25.14 -9.71
CA ARG A 394 -13.69 25.41 -8.65
C ARG A 394 -14.07 26.88 -8.55
N VAL A 395 -13.11 27.80 -8.60
CA VAL A 395 -13.36 29.25 -8.53
C VAL A 395 -14.20 29.72 -9.73
N SER A 396 -13.93 29.21 -10.93
CA SER A 396 -14.70 29.59 -12.14
C SER A 396 -16.16 29.10 -12.14
N HIS A 397 -16.49 28.11 -11.31
CA HIS A 397 -17.85 27.55 -11.19
C HIS A 397 -18.52 27.96 -9.87
N TYR A 398 -17.90 28.84 -9.08
CA TYR A 398 -18.50 29.38 -7.87
C TYR A 398 -19.45 30.52 -8.24
N GLU A 399 -20.74 30.20 -8.41
CA GLU A 399 -21.77 31.23 -8.50
C GLU A 399 -21.84 31.96 -7.15
N ALA A 400 -21.64 33.29 -7.16
CA ALA A 400 -21.87 34.10 -5.97
C ALA A 400 -23.33 33.91 -5.52
N PRO A 401 -23.61 33.68 -4.22
CA PRO A 401 -24.98 33.58 -3.75
C PRO A 401 -25.73 34.86 -4.14
N ALA A 402 -26.87 34.70 -4.82
CA ALA A 402 -27.74 35.81 -5.16
C ALA A 402 -28.12 36.55 -3.87
N VAL A 403 -27.65 37.80 -3.77
CA VAL A 403 -27.92 38.72 -2.65
C VAL A 403 -29.38 39.15 -2.66
#